data_AF-A0A5B8MHA6-F1
#
_entry.id   AF-A0A5B8MHA6-F1
#
_cell.length_a   1.000
_cell.length_b   1.000
_cell.length_c   1.000
_cell.angle_alpha   90.00
_cell.angle_beta   90.00
_cell.angle_gamma   90.00
#
_symmetry.space_group_name_H-M   'P 1'
#
loop_
_entity.id
_entity.type
_entity.pdbx_description
1 polymer ?
#
loop_
_entity_poly.entity_id
_entity_poly.type
_entity_poly.pdbx_seq_one_letter_code
_entity_poly.pdbx_strand_id
1 'polypeptide(L)'
;MERVRGRSGLAVRGDTLVVPPFEAGWLKLGRRSCCLHFEAKSTNDITLILDTSSSPGGKRFGVQRPNSSTYTVIIGSHGNSRLIIERNAKIVVATSHVHKQGEDFSQYWVDYNAGKITVGSGRRGSGCLVSWQDETPHDIESIGLSSWDKHVLYRNVSLSNPVDDDSFSSKARRRSSASGAELMPGEVASLQALSCEKLADSLRVSNCLRTLAVAEDFNKKALVNVVLEFVSMNFVGVVQRHEEIFSLSERDLADILDRDVLNSISEIWIFDVLMLWWGKQAASRDPKTLQNLFQFVRFPLMDAKDLGRIVEMDIFKQSACLRSLIEEARESHSHGDSTSKKGSFRIISGRDIEIVDDGHMARRRLQPRRSPHLKELLYTHDGDEGGVCFFLGTLQGVPVALTNSVSLSASSPHSRFSNPKAVLSRVSLPTSYFEPQYHPETGRKESWWEINLHRNLSCNHYSLRHDASPDGFLRTWELRGSADGKTWTTLRTHTNDTTIQKAYQYASWPIFADEDFKIFRIVLTGPNASKMNPYRLYISWFELYGYLEV
;
A
#
# COMPACT_ATOMS: atom_id res chain seq x y z
N MET A 1 42.38 1.78 -2.79
CA MET A 1 41.51 2.54 -1.87
C MET A 1 40.59 3.42 -2.71
N GLU A 2 39.39 2.94 -2.99
CA GLU A 2 38.30 3.76 -3.51
C GLU A 2 37.08 3.35 -2.67
N ARG A 3 36.67 4.20 -1.73
CA ARG A 3 35.50 3.93 -0.89
C ARG A 3 34.29 3.90 -1.83
N VAL A 4 33.79 2.70 -2.13
CA VAL A 4 32.47 2.49 -2.74
C VAL A 4 31.47 3.29 -1.90
N ARG A 5 31.03 4.44 -2.41
CA ARG A 5 29.89 5.17 -1.85
C ARG A 5 28.74 4.17 -1.82
N GLY A 6 28.37 3.71 -0.63
CA GLY A 6 27.32 2.72 -0.46
C GLY A 6 26.06 3.20 -1.17
N ARG A 7 25.62 2.46 -2.21
CA ARG A 7 24.30 2.67 -2.80
C ARG A 7 23.29 2.53 -1.66
N SER A 8 22.49 3.55 -1.43
CA SER A 8 21.32 3.46 -0.55
C SER A 8 20.48 2.27 -1.03
N GLY A 9 20.01 1.43 -0.11
CA GLY A 9 19.10 0.33 -0.47
C GLY A 9 17.67 0.80 -0.74
N LEU A 10 17.42 2.13 -0.76
CA LEU A 10 16.11 2.71 -1.02
C LEU A 10 15.60 2.29 -2.39
N ALA A 11 14.31 1.98 -2.46
CA ALA A 11 13.66 1.62 -3.70
C ALA A 11 12.28 2.29 -3.80
N VAL A 12 11.91 2.71 -5.00
CA VAL A 12 10.52 3.11 -5.32
C VAL A 12 9.86 1.96 -6.06
N ARG A 13 8.65 1.60 -5.63
CA ARG A 13 7.82 0.52 -6.21
C ARG A 13 6.42 1.08 -6.38
N GLY A 14 6.04 1.40 -7.62
CA GLY A 14 4.81 2.14 -7.89
C GLY A 14 4.82 3.50 -7.19
N ASP A 15 3.87 3.72 -6.28
CA ASP A 15 3.74 4.94 -5.48
C ASP A 15 4.38 4.84 -4.08
N THR A 16 5.02 3.70 -3.79
CA THR A 16 5.51 3.36 -2.46
C THR A 16 7.04 3.46 -2.41
N LEU A 17 7.54 4.16 -1.40
CA LEU A 17 8.94 4.18 -1.02
C LEU A 17 9.22 3.02 -0.06
N VAL A 18 10.14 2.14 -0.45
CA VAL A 18 10.67 1.04 0.38
C VAL A 18 11.93 1.51 1.07
N VAL A 19 11.90 1.59 2.41
CA VAL A 19 13.03 2.01 3.24
C VAL A 19 13.61 0.79 3.97
N PRO A 20 14.86 0.38 3.66
CA PRO A 20 15.52 -0.74 4.33
C PRO A 20 15.90 -0.46 5.78
N PRO A 21 16.15 -1.49 6.59
CA PRO A 21 16.63 -1.39 7.97
C PRO A 21 17.78 -0.38 8.11
N PHE A 22 17.63 0.50 9.10
CA PHE A 22 18.57 1.55 9.49
C PHE A 22 18.84 2.62 8.43
N GLU A 23 18.17 2.61 7.28
CA GLU A 23 18.30 3.62 6.23
C GLU A 23 17.24 4.73 6.40
N ALA A 24 17.42 5.84 5.67
CA ALA A 24 16.46 6.94 5.61
C ALA A 24 16.43 7.54 4.20
N GLY A 25 15.23 7.84 3.71
CA GLY A 25 14.99 8.69 2.55
C GLY A 25 14.71 10.13 3.00
N TRP A 26 15.52 11.10 2.53
CA TRP A 26 15.50 12.47 3.00
C TRP A 26 14.73 13.42 2.08
N LEU A 27 13.77 14.12 2.65
CA LEU A 27 13.01 15.21 2.04
C LEU A 27 13.56 16.54 2.53
N LYS A 28 13.92 17.42 1.60
CA LYS A 28 14.31 18.80 1.95
C LYS A 28 13.09 19.63 2.24
N LEU A 29 13.09 20.32 3.38
CA LEU A 29 12.06 21.28 3.74
C LEU A 29 12.42 22.64 3.16
N GLY A 30 11.58 23.16 2.26
CA GLY A 30 11.65 24.56 1.83
C GLY A 30 11.08 25.55 2.85
N ARG A 31 10.79 25.12 4.08
CA ARG A 31 10.11 25.88 5.13
C ARG A 31 10.51 25.40 6.53
N ARG A 32 10.46 26.29 7.52
CA ARG A 32 10.86 26.00 8.92
C ARG A 32 9.82 25.25 9.75
N SER A 33 8.55 25.37 9.38
CA SER A 33 7.43 24.68 10.03
C SER A 33 6.61 23.96 8.97
N CYS A 34 6.19 22.73 9.23
CA CYS A 34 5.37 21.94 8.31
C CYS A 34 4.62 20.81 9.01
N CYS A 35 3.53 20.38 8.38
CA CYS A 35 2.87 19.13 8.70
C CYS A 35 3.18 18.10 7.59
N LEU A 36 3.84 17.01 7.96
CA LEU A 36 4.02 15.83 7.13
C LEU A 36 2.81 14.90 7.33
N HIS A 37 2.09 14.59 6.26
CA HIS A 37 1.07 13.53 6.25
C HIS A 37 1.57 12.36 5.42
N PHE A 38 1.36 11.13 5.86
CA PHE A 38 1.83 9.93 5.17
C PHE A 38 1.04 8.68 5.56
N GLU A 39 1.08 7.68 4.69
CA GLU A 39 0.70 6.30 4.99
C GLU A 39 1.97 5.48 5.19
N ALA A 40 1.96 4.61 6.19
CA ALA A 40 3.05 3.68 6.42
C ALA A 40 2.57 2.26 6.73
N LYS A 41 3.30 1.27 6.22
CA LYS A 41 3.14 -0.16 6.52
C LYS A 41 4.48 -0.72 7.00
N SER A 42 4.46 -1.37 8.16
CA SER A 42 5.60 -2.10 8.69
C SER A 42 5.12 -3.21 9.62
N THR A 43 5.97 -4.23 9.80
CA THR A 43 5.81 -5.22 10.87
C THR A 43 6.39 -4.72 12.20
N ASN A 44 7.04 -3.55 12.22
CA ASN A 44 7.68 -2.96 13.39
C ASN A 44 7.63 -1.41 13.41
N ASP A 45 8.49 -0.78 14.20
CA ASP A 45 8.62 0.66 14.40
C ASP A 45 8.70 1.48 13.09
N ILE A 46 7.78 2.43 12.93
CA ILE A 46 7.89 3.51 11.94
C ILE A 46 8.77 4.60 12.55
N THR A 47 9.81 5.04 11.85
CA THR A 47 10.73 6.08 12.33
C THR A 47 10.73 7.30 11.42
N LEU A 48 10.62 8.48 12.01
CA LEU A 48 10.81 9.75 11.30
C LEU A 48 11.92 10.54 11.99
N ILE A 49 12.78 11.16 11.18
CA ILE A 49 13.89 11.97 11.69
C ILE A 49 13.72 13.39 11.17
N LEU A 50 13.70 14.39 12.05
CA LEU A 50 13.73 15.80 11.71
C LEU A 50 15.15 16.28 11.98
N ASP A 51 15.85 16.75 10.96
CA ASP A 51 17.26 17.14 11.02
C ASP A 51 17.44 18.60 10.58
N THR A 52 18.33 19.31 11.28
CA THR A 52 18.77 20.67 10.91
C THR A 52 19.69 20.70 9.69
N SER A 53 20.22 19.56 9.25
CA SER A 53 21.09 19.48 8.09
C SER A 53 20.31 19.34 6.78
N SER A 54 20.71 20.09 5.77
CA SER A 54 20.28 19.92 4.37
C SER A 54 20.88 18.70 3.66
N SER A 55 21.83 17.99 4.27
CA SER A 55 22.39 16.73 3.73
C SER A 55 22.68 15.71 4.84
N PRO A 56 21.63 15.18 5.49
CA PRO A 56 21.83 14.30 6.63
C PRO A 56 22.53 12.99 6.23
N GLY A 57 23.22 12.39 7.21
CA GLY A 57 23.73 11.02 7.05
C GLY A 57 22.58 10.02 6.90
N GLY A 58 22.86 8.76 6.62
CA GLY A 58 21.75 7.82 6.39
C GLY A 58 21.93 6.43 6.92
N LYS A 59 22.68 6.29 8.01
CA LYS A 59 22.32 5.26 8.98
C LYS A 59 21.80 5.95 10.22
N ARG A 60 20.72 5.45 10.85
CA ARG A 60 20.44 5.79 12.25
C ARG A 60 21.59 5.17 13.07
N PHE A 61 22.69 5.91 13.17
CA PHE A 61 23.88 5.44 13.86
C PHE A 61 23.52 5.36 15.34
N GLY A 62 23.48 4.15 15.90
CA GLY A 62 23.32 3.92 17.34
C GLY A 62 24.47 4.45 18.21
N VAL A 63 25.38 5.24 17.63
CA VAL A 63 26.41 5.99 18.32
C VAL A 63 26.00 7.45 18.27
N GLN A 64 25.69 8.01 19.44
CA GLN A 64 25.42 9.44 19.63
C GLN A 64 26.44 10.25 18.82
N ARG A 65 25.98 10.97 17.79
CA ARG A 65 26.77 12.09 17.28
C ARG A 65 26.73 13.14 18.38
N PRO A 66 27.87 13.55 18.97
CA PRO A 66 27.89 14.45 20.13
C PRO A 66 27.16 15.78 19.90
N ASN A 67 26.92 16.15 18.63
CA ASN A 67 26.28 17.39 18.19
C ASN A 67 25.15 17.18 17.16
N SER A 68 24.46 16.04 17.12
CA SER A 68 23.28 15.94 16.24
C SER A 68 22.14 16.79 16.79
N SER A 69 21.76 17.85 16.07
CA SER A 69 20.56 18.66 16.32
C SER A 69 19.38 18.01 15.58
N THR A 70 18.74 17.04 16.22
CA THR A 70 17.70 16.23 15.59
C THR A 70 16.55 15.92 16.55
N TYR A 71 15.36 15.75 15.96
CA TYR A 71 14.26 15.05 16.62
C TYR A 71 14.01 13.71 15.94
N THR A 72 13.74 12.66 16.71
CA THR A 72 13.33 11.36 16.16
C THR A 72 11.98 10.98 16.72
N VAL A 73 10.99 10.77 15.85
CA VAL A 73 9.67 10.28 16.20
C VAL A 73 9.60 8.80 15.86
N ILE A 74 9.30 7.96 16.85
CA ILE A 74 9.20 6.51 16.71
C ILE A 74 7.77 6.11 17.04
N ILE A 75 7.04 5.59 16.05
CA ILE A 75 5.66 5.14 16.20
C ILE A 75 5.67 3.62 16.20
N GLY A 76 5.23 3.00 17.29
CA GLY A 76 5.21 1.54 17.44
C GLY A 76 6.35 0.95 18.27
N SER A 77 7.12 1.75 19.00
CA SER A 77 8.19 1.21 19.86
C SER A 77 7.67 0.17 20.89
N HIS A 78 8.58 -0.70 21.37
CA HIS A 78 8.29 -1.77 22.33
C HIS A 78 7.18 -2.72 21.84
N GLY A 79 7.37 -3.31 20.66
CA GLY A 79 6.43 -4.28 20.10
C GLY A 79 5.09 -3.65 19.69
N ASN A 80 5.12 -2.48 19.06
CA ASN A 80 3.96 -1.73 18.58
C ASN A 80 3.05 -1.17 19.67
N SER A 81 3.59 -0.85 20.86
CA SER A 81 2.79 -0.41 22.01
C SER A 81 3.04 1.04 22.47
N ARG A 82 4.11 1.67 21.97
CA ARG A 82 4.54 3.00 22.41
C ARG A 82 4.83 3.95 21.25
N LEU A 83 4.74 5.24 21.55
CA LEU A 83 5.33 6.29 20.73
C LEU A 83 6.37 7.05 21.54
N ILE A 84 7.51 7.29 20.91
CA ILE A 84 8.66 7.94 21.52
C ILE A 84 9.03 9.18 20.68
N ILE A 85 9.36 10.27 21.35
CA ILE A 85 10.06 11.41 20.75
C ILE A 85 11.43 11.51 21.42
N GLU A 86 12.48 11.48 20.61
CA GLU A 86 13.85 11.73 21.05
C GLU A 86 14.29 13.11 20.57
N ARG A 87 14.95 13.86 21.44
CA ARG A 87 15.72 15.06 21.11
C ARG A 87 17.20 14.73 21.27
N ASN A 88 17.98 14.86 20.19
CA ASN A 88 19.42 14.59 20.20
C ASN A 88 19.74 13.20 20.81
N ALA A 89 18.98 12.19 20.40
CA ALA A 89 19.02 10.80 20.90
C ALA A 89 18.67 10.60 22.39
N LYS A 90 18.07 11.61 23.05
CA LYS A 90 17.51 11.48 24.41
C LYS A 90 16.00 11.47 24.35
N ILE A 91 15.37 10.48 24.98
CA ILE A 91 13.90 10.40 25.05
C ILE A 91 13.37 11.59 25.84
N VAL A 92 12.52 12.40 25.20
CA VAL A 92 11.80 13.54 25.82
C VAL A 92 10.31 13.24 25.99
N VAL A 93 9.77 12.29 25.23
CA VAL A 93 8.39 11.83 25.32
C VAL A 93 8.36 10.31 25.18
N ALA A 94 7.59 9.65 26.03
CA ALA A 94 7.20 8.26 25.88
C ALA A 94 5.73 8.10 26.27
N THR A 95 4.88 7.71 25.33
CA THR A 95 3.45 7.48 25.57
C THR A 95 3.09 6.03 25.26
N SER A 96 2.26 5.43 26.11
CA SER A 96 1.64 4.12 25.88
C SER A 96 0.32 4.27 25.11
N HIS A 97 -0.20 3.18 24.55
CA HIS A 97 -1.50 3.10 23.84
C HIS A 97 -1.53 3.69 22.42
N VAL A 98 -0.43 3.62 21.69
CA VAL A 98 -0.49 3.76 20.23
C VAL A 98 -0.96 2.42 19.66
N HIS A 99 -1.97 2.45 18.79
CA HIS A 99 -2.57 1.25 18.20
C HIS A 99 -1.49 0.32 17.61
N LYS A 100 -1.67 -0.99 17.79
CA LYS A 100 -0.82 -1.99 17.16
C LYS A 100 -0.93 -1.80 15.65
N GLN A 101 0.20 -1.56 14.98
CA GLN A 101 0.23 -1.47 13.52
C GLN A 101 -0.32 -2.78 12.94
N GLY A 102 -1.28 -2.67 12.03
CA GLY A 102 -1.85 -3.81 11.31
C GLY A 102 -0.95 -4.28 10.17
N GLU A 103 -1.39 -5.32 9.46
CA GLU A 103 -0.70 -5.80 8.24
C GLU A 103 -0.87 -4.85 7.04
N ASP A 104 -1.69 -3.82 7.19
CA ASP A 104 -2.04 -2.85 6.15
C ASP A 104 -1.51 -1.45 6.47
N PHE A 105 -1.47 -0.61 5.43
CA PHE A 105 -1.05 0.79 5.58
C PHE A 105 -1.96 1.54 6.53
N SER A 106 -1.35 2.27 7.46
CA SER A 106 -2.03 3.16 8.39
C SER A 106 -1.63 4.60 8.13
N GLN A 107 -2.59 5.53 8.32
CA GLN A 107 -2.39 6.96 8.10
C GLN A 107 -1.85 7.63 9.36
N TYR A 108 -0.84 8.47 9.18
CA TYR A 108 -0.20 9.25 10.25
C TYR A 108 0.11 10.67 9.78
N TRP A 109 0.26 11.56 10.74
CA TRP A 109 0.78 12.89 10.50
C TRP A 109 1.71 13.33 11.64
N VAL A 110 2.74 14.08 11.28
CA VAL A 110 3.68 14.73 12.20
C VAL A 110 3.76 16.20 11.84
N ASP A 111 3.32 17.03 12.78
CA ASP A 111 3.37 18.48 12.71
C ASP A 111 4.57 19.00 13.49
N TYR A 112 5.39 19.83 12.82
CA TYR A 112 6.43 20.62 13.46
C TYR A 112 6.15 22.10 13.26
N ASN A 113 5.95 22.82 14.37
CA ASN A 113 5.69 24.25 14.35
C ASN A 113 6.48 24.97 15.45
N ALA A 114 7.57 25.64 15.08
CA ALA A 114 8.38 26.46 15.99
C ALA A 114 8.73 25.76 17.32
N GLY A 115 9.18 24.51 17.26
CA GLY A 115 9.53 23.71 18.45
C GLY A 115 8.42 22.82 18.98
N LYS A 116 7.17 23.03 18.58
CA LYS A 116 6.07 22.13 18.90
C LYS A 116 6.08 20.94 17.95
N ILE A 117 6.19 19.73 18.47
CA ILE A 117 6.02 18.47 17.73
C ILE A 117 4.70 17.84 18.15
N THR A 118 3.79 17.68 17.19
CA THR A 118 2.52 16.98 17.41
C THR A 118 2.41 15.79 16.46
N VAL A 119 2.07 14.62 16.99
CA VAL A 119 1.93 13.39 16.21
C VAL A 119 0.49 12.91 16.32
N GLY A 120 -0.11 12.52 15.21
CA GLY A 120 -1.46 11.95 15.19
C GLY A 120 -1.63 10.83 14.17
N SER A 121 -2.77 10.17 14.25
CA SER A 121 -3.21 9.10 13.33
C SER A 121 -4.48 9.50 12.59
N GLY A 122 -4.63 9.03 11.36
CA GLY A 122 -5.77 9.35 10.49
C GLY A 122 -5.60 10.68 9.75
N ARG A 123 -6.70 11.37 9.48
CA ARG A 123 -6.68 12.65 8.75
C ARG A 123 -5.89 13.71 9.52
N ARG A 124 -5.19 14.58 8.78
CA ARG A 124 -4.45 15.73 9.34
C ARG A 124 -5.32 16.51 10.34
N GLY A 125 -4.76 16.77 11.53
CA GLY A 125 -5.43 17.48 12.63
C GLY A 125 -6.42 16.65 13.44
N SER A 126 -6.66 15.38 13.08
CA SER A 126 -7.48 14.44 13.85
C SER A 126 -6.61 13.39 14.53
N GLY A 127 -7.16 12.67 15.51
CA GLY A 127 -6.47 11.53 16.13
C GLY A 127 -5.11 11.89 16.76
N CYS A 128 -5.00 13.06 17.39
CA CYS A 128 -3.78 13.50 18.08
C CYS A 128 -3.37 12.46 19.13
N LEU A 129 -2.16 11.92 18.98
CA LEU A 129 -1.57 10.90 19.85
C LEU A 129 -0.70 11.56 20.93
N VAL A 130 0.12 12.54 20.55
CA VAL A 130 0.96 13.30 21.47
C VAL A 130 1.29 14.69 20.95
N SER A 131 1.53 15.63 21.85
CA SER A 131 2.06 16.96 21.55
C SER A 131 3.11 17.32 22.59
N TRP A 132 4.25 17.86 22.14
CA TRP A 132 5.37 18.26 22.98
C TRP A 132 6.01 19.54 22.45
N GLN A 133 6.54 20.37 23.35
CA GLN A 133 7.16 21.65 23.03
C GLN A 133 8.62 21.63 23.48
N ASP A 134 9.53 21.97 22.57
CA ASP A 134 10.92 22.29 22.91
C ASP A 134 11.03 23.75 23.36
N GLU A 135 11.73 23.99 24.47
CA GLU A 135 12.08 25.33 24.94
C GLU A 135 13.20 25.95 24.09
N THR A 136 14.02 25.12 23.45
CA THR A 136 15.18 25.54 22.63
C THR A 136 15.13 24.87 21.25
N PRO A 137 14.20 25.32 20.38
CA PRO A 137 13.90 24.63 19.14
C PRO A 137 15.04 24.65 18.12
N HIS A 138 15.09 23.60 17.33
CA HIS A 138 15.99 23.44 16.18
C HIS A 138 15.34 23.93 14.87
N ASP A 139 16.10 24.61 14.02
CA ASP A 139 15.64 24.98 12.68
C ASP A 139 15.76 23.76 11.74
N ILE A 140 14.66 23.03 11.57
CA ILE A 140 14.65 21.79 10.77
C ILE A 140 14.72 22.12 9.29
N GLU A 141 15.68 21.51 8.59
CA GLU A 141 15.90 21.66 7.15
C GLU A 141 15.48 20.41 6.36
N SER A 142 15.43 19.23 7.00
CA SER A 142 15.12 17.97 6.32
C SER A 142 14.29 17.02 7.20
N ILE A 143 13.46 16.20 6.54
CA ILE A 143 12.72 15.09 7.16
C ILE A 143 13.14 13.78 6.53
N GLY A 144 13.56 12.83 7.35
CA GLY A 144 13.91 11.47 6.96
C GLY A 144 12.76 10.50 7.21
N LEU A 145 12.27 9.88 6.15
CA LEU A 145 11.43 8.67 6.22
C LEU A 145 12.37 7.49 6.48
N SER A 146 12.34 6.92 7.69
CA SER A 146 13.39 6.02 8.16
C SER A 146 12.83 4.72 8.73
N SER A 147 13.67 3.70 8.79
CA SER A 147 13.35 2.47 9.47
C SER A 147 14.36 2.15 10.56
N TRP A 148 13.95 1.32 11.53
CA TRP A 148 14.85 0.80 12.55
C TRP A 148 15.50 -0.51 12.09
N ASP A 149 14.89 -1.66 12.36
CA ASP A 149 15.47 -2.99 12.14
C ASP A 149 14.71 -3.84 11.10
N LYS A 150 13.59 -3.33 10.59
CA LYS A 150 12.75 -3.93 9.54
C LYS A 150 12.48 -2.93 8.42
N HIS A 151 12.08 -3.43 7.27
CA HIS A 151 11.66 -2.55 6.18
C HIS A 151 10.40 -1.76 6.59
N VAL A 152 10.33 -0.50 6.19
CA VAL A 152 9.13 0.33 6.31
C VAL A 152 8.74 0.82 4.93
N LEU A 153 7.47 0.70 4.60
CA LEU A 153 6.89 1.17 3.36
C LEU A 153 6.18 2.49 3.63
N TYR A 154 6.49 3.51 2.84
CA TYR A 154 5.85 4.83 2.92
C TYR A 154 5.14 5.15 1.61
N ARG A 155 3.93 5.69 1.68
CA ARG A 155 3.19 6.20 0.51
C ARG A 155 2.29 7.37 0.88
N ASN A 156 1.69 7.99 -0.13
CA ASN A 156 0.80 9.15 0.05
C ASN A 156 1.42 10.25 0.94
N VAL A 157 2.72 10.47 0.78
CA VAL A 157 3.47 11.46 1.55
C VAL A 157 3.22 12.84 0.97
N SER A 158 2.82 13.77 1.82
CA SER A 158 2.63 15.18 1.46
C SER A 158 3.12 16.09 2.57
N LEU A 159 3.64 17.25 2.16
CA LEU A 159 4.05 18.32 3.06
C LEU A 159 3.04 19.46 2.94
N SER A 160 2.50 19.89 4.07
CA SER A 160 1.53 20.99 4.15
C SER A 160 1.93 22.00 5.22
N ASN A 161 1.19 23.10 5.31
CA ASN A 161 1.38 24.07 6.39
C ASN A 161 1.11 23.42 7.75
N PRO A 162 1.61 23.99 8.85
CA PRO A 162 1.28 23.50 10.18
C PRO A 162 -0.23 23.40 10.42
N VAL A 163 -0.63 22.52 11.33
CA VAL A 163 -2.04 22.41 11.75
C VAL A 163 -2.37 23.58 12.68
N ASP A 164 -3.47 24.30 12.42
CA ASP A 164 -3.92 25.40 13.28
C ASP A 164 -4.34 24.88 14.67
N ASP A 165 -3.86 25.54 15.73
CA ASP A 165 -3.98 25.07 17.12
C ASP A 165 -5.43 24.95 17.60
N ASP A 166 -6.36 25.72 17.02
CA ASP A 166 -7.79 25.68 17.34
C ASP A 166 -8.47 24.35 16.96
N SER A 167 -7.86 23.56 16.06
CA SER A 167 -8.41 22.27 15.63
C SER A 167 -8.25 21.14 16.66
N PHE A 168 -7.34 21.28 17.63
CA PHE A 168 -7.12 20.30 18.71
C PHE A 168 -8.00 20.51 19.94
N SER A 169 -8.84 21.55 19.91
CA SER A 169 -9.71 21.96 21.02
C SER A 169 -10.88 21.00 21.22
N SER A 170 -10.66 19.98 22.07
CA SER A 170 -11.66 19.47 23.03
C SER A 170 -11.17 18.28 23.86
N LYS A 171 -10.09 17.57 23.46
CA LYS A 171 -9.63 16.36 24.19
C LYS A 171 -8.20 16.40 24.73
N ALA A 172 -7.27 17.13 24.11
CA ALA A 172 -5.86 17.12 24.53
C ALA A 172 -5.60 17.88 25.85
N ARG A 173 -6.41 18.90 26.15
CA ARG A 173 -6.23 19.78 27.32
C ARG A 173 -6.43 19.09 28.67
N ARG A 174 -6.92 17.85 28.71
CA ARG A 174 -7.13 17.07 29.95
C ARG A 174 -5.96 16.14 30.32
N ARG A 175 -4.95 15.94 29.46
CA ARG A 175 -3.85 14.98 29.76
C ARG A 175 -2.53 15.61 30.19
N SER A 176 -2.35 16.92 30.09
CA SER A 176 -1.07 17.59 30.41
C SER A 176 -0.97 18.17 31.83
N SER A 177 -1.89 17.83 32.75
CA SER A 177 -1.84 18.32 34.14
C SER A 177 -2.06 17.22 35.19
N ALA A 178 -1.45 16.05 35.02
CA ALA A 178 -1.47 15.00 36.04
C ALA A 178 -0.05 14.54 36.37
N SER A 179 0.71 15.41 37.04
CA SER A 179 1.80 14.96 37.91
C SER A 179 1.17 14.62 39.27
N GLY A 180 1.05 13.32 39.56
CA GLY A 180 0.64 12.81 40.86
C GLY A 180 -0.87 12.79 41.11
N ALA A 181 -1.54 11.73 40.70
CA ALA A 181 -2.78 11.28 41.33
C ALA A 181 -2.92 9.76 41.13
N GLU A 182 -3.21 9.07 42.23
CA GLU A 182 -3.47 7.63 42.31
C GLU A 182 -4.56 7.20 41.31
N LEU A 183 -4.46 5.94 40.87
CA LEU A 183 -5.47 5.28 40.03
C LEU A 183 -6.85 5.37 40.70
N MET A 184 -7.73 6.21 40.14
CA MET A 184 -9.16 6.14 40.39
C MET A 184 -9.80 5.11 39.45
N PRO A 185 -10.79 4.33 39.89
CA PRO A 185 -11.43 3.31 39.06
C PRO A 185 -12.29 3.93 37.95
N GLY A 186 -12.16 3.34 36.76
CA GLY A 186 -12.90 3.54 35.50
C GLY A 186 -13.99 4.62 35.44
N GLU A 187 -13.72 5.67 34.64
CA GLU A 187 -14.78 6.51 34.08
C GLU A 187 -15.74 5.63 33.25
N VAL A 188 -17.00 5.52 33.68
CA VAL A 188 -18.06 4.82 32.95
C VAL A 188 -18.34 5.58 31.65
N ALA A 189 -18.22 4.90 30.50
CA ALA A 189 -18.52 5.48 29.21
C ALA A 189 -19.96 6.04 29.18
N SER A 190 -20.16 7.22 28.59
CA SER A 190 -21.50 7.81 28.52
C SER A 190 -22.43 6.95 27.66
N LEU A 191 -23.73 6.94 27.98
CA LEU A 191 -24.74 6.21 27.20
C LEU A 191 -24.66 6.56 25.70
N GLN A 192 -24.41 7.83 25.36
CA GLN A 192 -24.23 8.25 23.97
C GLN A 192 -22.99 7.62 23.32
N ALA A 193 -21.88 7.48 24.04
CA ALA A 193 -20.67 6.83 23.51
C ALA A 193 -20.91 5.34 23.26
N LEU A 194 -21.53 4.65 24.22
CA LEU A 194 -21.91 3.24 24.11
C LEU A 194 -22.90 3.00 22.96
N SER A 195 -23.89 3.88 22.79
CA SER A 195 -24.85 3.79 21.69
C SER A 195 -24.19 3.98 20.33
N CYS A 196 -23.26 4.92 20.19
CA CYS A 196 -22.51 5.10 18.93
C CYS A 196 -21.65 3.88 18.60
N GLU A 197 -20.99 3.28 19.60
CA GLU A 197 -20.20 2.05 19.44
C GLU A 197 -21.09 0.89 19.00
N LYS A 198 -22.25 0.70 19.64
CA LYS A 198 -23.20 -0.35 19.25
C LYS A 198 -23.80 -0.16 17.88
N LEU A 199 -24.09 1.08 17.49
CA LEU A 199 -24.56 1.38 16.14
C LEU A 199 -23.49 1.03 15.11
N ALA A 200 -22.22 1.40 15.35
CA ALA A 200 -21.09 1.04 14.50
C ALA A 200 -20.92 -0.48 14.37
N ASP A 201 -20.98 -1.23 15.47
CA ASP A 201 -20.89 -2.71 15.47
C ASP A 201 -22.03 -3.38 14.69
N SER A 202 -23.18 -2.72 14.58
CA SER A 202 -24.40 -3.27 13.98
C SER A 202 -24.62 -2.89 12.51
N LEU A 203 -23.64 -2.23 11.88
CA LEU A 203 -23.75 -1.77 10.51
C LEU A 203 -23.94 -2.92 9.52
N ARG A 204 -24.94 -2.76 8.65
CA ARG A 204 -25.31 -3.65 7.55
C ARG A 204 -25.69 -2.82 6.35
N VAL A 205 -25.59 -3.40 5.15
CA VAL A 205 -26.05 -2.75 3.92
C VAL A 205 -27.49 -2.22 4.07
N SER A 206 -28.36 -2.95 4.76
CA SER A 206 -29.77 -2.60 4.94
C SER A 206 -30.07 -1.46 5.92
N ASN A 207 -29.14 -1.08 6.81
CA ASN A 207 -29.36 -0.06 7.85
C ASN A 207 -28.36 1.10 7.79
N CYS A 208 -27.31 1.03 6.95
CA CYS A 208 -26.23 2.00 6.94
C CYS A 208 -26.70 3.45 6.66
N LEU A 209 -27.52 3.68 5.62
CA LEU A 209 -28.00 5.03 5.28
C LEU A 209 -28.93 5.62 6.36
N ARG A 210 -29.73 4.78 7.03
CA ARG A 210 -30.55 5.22 8.18
C ARG A 210 -29.68 5.57 9.38
N THR A 211 -28.62 4.81 9.61
CA THR A 211 -27.65 5.07 10.67
C THR A 211 -26.85 6.34 10.39
N LEU A 212 -26.57 6.64 9.12
CA LEU A 212 -25.94 7.88 8.68
C LEU A 212 -26.82 9.08 9.05
N ALA A 213 -28.09 9.07 8.65
CA ALA A 213 -29.04 10.14 8.96
C ALA A 213 -29.12 10.39 10.48
N VAL A 214 -29.22 9.33 11.28
CA VAL A 214 -29.20 9.43 12.75
C VAL A 214 -27.88 10.05 13.24
N ALA A 215 -26.73 9.62 12.71
CA ALA A 215 -25.43 10.15 13.12
C ALA A 215 -25.30 11.65 12.80
N GLU A 216 -25.88 12.11 11.69
CA GLU A 216 -25.93 13.52 11.29
C GLU A 216 -26.85 14.34 12.18
N ASP A 217 -28.06 13.85 12.45
CA ASP A 217 -29.05 14.51 13.32
C ASP A 217 -28.50 14.78 14.72
N PHE A 218 -27.71 13.83 15.26
CA PHE A 218 -27.04 13.97 16.56
C PHE A 218 -25.64 14.62 16.47
N ASN A 219 -25.23 15.09 15.29
CA ASN A 219 -23.94 15.73 15.00
C ASN A 219 -22.73 14.91 15.49
N LYS A 220 -22.81 13.58 15.34
CA LYS A 220 -21.77 12.63 15.77
C LYS A 220 -20.77 12.37 14.65
N LYS A 221 -19.87 13.33 14.40
CA LYS A 221 -18.85 13.27 13.34
C LYS A 221 -18.04 11.96 13.28
N ALA A 222 -17.69 11.41 14.45
CA ALA A 222 -16.95 10.15 14.50
C ALA A 222 -17.78 8.97 13.97
N LEU A 223 -19.07 8.91 14.32
CA LEU A 223 -19.98 7.89 13.81
C LEU A 223 -20.26 8.09 12.32
N VAL A 224 -20.52 9.33 11.88
CA VAL A 224 -20.66 9.67 10.45
C VAL A 224 -19.50 9.12 9.64
N ASN A 225 -18.26 9.37 10.07
CA ASN A 225 -17.08 8.88 9.36
C ASN A 225 -17.03 7.36 9.25
N VAL A 226 -17.39 6.63 10.31
CA VAL A 226 -17.45 5.16 10.34
C VAL A 226 -18.54 4.63 9.41
N VAL A 227 -19.72 5.26 9.42
CA VAL A 227 -20.83 4.87 8.54
C VAL A 227 -20.49 5.13 7.07
N LEU A 228 -19.92 6.29 6.73
CA LEU A 228 -19.48 6.61 5.37
C LEU A 228 -18.39 5.64 4.89
N GLU A 229 -17.47 5.22 5.77
CA GLU A 229 -16.49 4.18 5.46
C GLU A 229 -17.15 2.85 5.10
N PHE A 230 -18.10 2.42 5.93
CA PHE A 230 -18.86 1.20 5.68
C PHE A 230 -19.64 1.28 4.35
N VAL A 231 -20.27 2.43 4.07
CA VAL A 231 -20.99 2.68 2.81
C VAL A 231 -20.03 2.60 1.64
N SER A 232 -18.85 3.24 1.69
CA SER A 232 -17.84 3.14 0.64
C SER A 232 -17.42 1.70 0.38
N MET A 233 -17.14 0.90 1.42
CA MET A 233 -16.72 -0.50 1.26
C MET A 233 -17.82 -1.42 0.70
N ASN A 234 -19.09 -1.02 0.80
CA ASN A 234 -20.24 -1.81 0.33
C ASN A 234 -21.03 -1.09 -0.77
N PHE A 235 -20.44 -0.09 -1.41
CA PHE A 235 -21.16 0.90 -2.21
C PHE A 235 -21.97 0.29 -3.35
N VAL A 236 -21.44 -0.69 -4.08
CA VAL A 236 -22.20 -1.47 -5.09
C VAL A 236 -23.48 -2.06 -4.49
N GLY A 237 -23.38 -2.72 -3.33
CA GLY A 237 -24.51 -3.35 -2.66
C GLY A 237 -25.52 -2.34 -2.12
N VAL A 238 -25.07 -1.14 -1.71
CA VAL A 238 -25.96 -0.04 -1.28
C VAL A 238 -26.70 0.53 -2.48
N VAL A 239 -25.99 0.90 -3.55
CA VAL A 239 -26.58 1.47 -4.79
C VAL A 239 -27.64 0.54 -5.40
N GLN A 240 -27.39 -0.77 -5.39
CA GLN A 240 -28.33 -1.76 -5.95
C GLN A 240 -29.60 -1.97 -5.11
N ARG A 241 -29.57 -1.67 -3.79
CA ARG A 241 -30.65 -2.02 -2.86
C ARG A 241 -31.39 -0.83 -2.29
N HIS A 242 -30.79 0.37 -2.34
CA HIS A 242 -31.26 1.54 -1.62
C HIS A 242 -31.22 2.78 -2.51
N GLU A 243 -32.38 3.26 -2.94
CA GLU A 243 -32.50 4.50 -3.72
C GLU A 243 -32.17 5.75 -2.89
N GLU A 244 -32.24 5.67 -1.56
CA GLU A 244 -31.95 6.77 -0.64
C GLU A 244 -30.52 7.31 -0.81
N ILE A 245 -29.60 6.51 -1.35
CA ILE A 245 -28.23 6.94 -1.65
C ILE A 245 -28.18 8.13 -2.61
N PHE A 246 -29.16 8.23 -3.51
CA PHE A 246 -29.23 9.32 -4.49
C PHE A 246 -29.73 10.64 -3.87
N SER A 247 -30.13 10.61 -2.59
CA SER A 247 -30.56 11.78 -1.82
C SER A 247 -29.47 12.32 -0.87
N LEU A 248 -28.27 11.72 -0.88
CA LEU A 248 -27.15 12.18 -0.07
C LEU A 248 -26.73 13.62 -0.41
N SER A 249 -26.19 14.33 0.58
CA SER A 249 -25.62 15.66 0.38
C SER A 249 -24.41 15.62 -0.56
N GLU A 250 -24.08 16.75 -1.20
CA GLU A 250 -22.84 16.89 -1.99
C GLU A 250 -21.62 16.50 -1.16
N ARG A 251 -21.61 16.86 0.12
CA ARG A 251 -20.49 16.60 1.03
C ARG A 251 -20.29 15.11 1.30
N ASP A 252 -21.36 14.37 1.58
CA ASP A 252 -21.24 12.95 1.93
C ASP A 252 -20.95 12.12 0.69
N LEU A 253 -21.56 12.46 -0.45
CA LEU A 253 -21.21 11.82 -1.71
C LEU A 253 -19.75 12.10 -2.08
N ALA A 254 -19.27 13.34 -1.92
CA ALA A 254 -17.87 13.66 -2.13
C ALA A 254 -16.96 12.84 -1.20
N ASP A 255 -17.29 12.71 0.10
CA ASP A 255 -16.49 11.90 1.02
C ASP A 255 -16.48 10.41 0.65
N ILE A 256 -17.61 9.88 0.16
CA ILE A 256 -17.70 8.49 -0.32
C ILE A 256 -16.84 8.30 -1.57
N LEU A 257 -16.94 9.22 -2.54
CA LEU A 257 -16.23 9.15 -3.82
C LEU A 257 -14.72 9.43 -3.69
N ASP A 258 -14.31 10.22 -2.71
CA ASP A 258 -12.90 10.51 -2.44
C ASP A 258 -12.16 9.28 -1.87
N ARG A 259 -12.87 8.39 -1.16
CA ARG A 259 -12.26 7.23 -0.50
C ARG A 259 -11.66 6.23 -1.50
N ASP A 260 -10.43 5.81 -1.22
CA ASP A 260 -9.73 4.80 -2.02
C ASP A 260 -10.36 3.41 -1.86
N VAL A 261 -10.99 3.14 -0.71
CA VAL A 261 -11.66 1.87 -0.40
C VAL A 261 -13.08 1.74 -1.00
N LEU A 262 -13.47 2.68 -1.85
CA LEU A 262 -14.78 2.66 -2.51
C LEU A 262 -14.92 1.39 -3.37
N ASN A 263 -15.90 0.58 -3.01
CA ASN A 263 -16.28 -0.61 -3.76
C ASN A 263 -17.01 -0.20 -5.03
N SER A 264 -16.42 -0.46 -6.18
CA SER A 264 -16.97 -0.10 -7.48
C SER A 264 -16.68 -1.18 -8.50
N ILE A 265 -17.59 -1.36 -9.46
CA ILE A 265 -17.40 -2.28 -10.59
C ILE A 265 -16.35 -1.72 -11.57
N SER A 266 -16.38 -0.41 -11.81
CA SER A 266 -15.46 0.31 -12.69
C SER A 266 -15.58 1.82 -12.46
N GLU A 267 -14.62 2.61 -12.93
CA GLU A 267 -14.74 4.08 -12.88
C GLU A 267 -15.90 4.60 -13.74
N ILE A 268 -16.18 3.94 -14.87
CA ILE A 268 -17.32 4.32 -15.72
C ILE A 268 -18.66 4.09 -15.00
N TRP A 269 -18.75 3.06 -14.16
CA TRP A 269 -19.91 2.82 -13.32
C TRP A 269 -20.06 3.88 -12.23
N ILE A 270 -18.95 4.37 -11.64
CA ILE A 270 -18.99 5.49 -10.69
C ILE A 270 -19.52 6.76 -11.36
N PHE A 271 -19.06 7.04 -12.58
CA PHE A 271 -19.58 8.16 -13.38
C PHE A 271 -21.09 8.02 -13.59
N ASP A 272 -21.59 6.83 -13.95
CA ASP A 272 -23.02 6.58 -14.14
C ASP A 272 -23.83 6.77 -12.84
N VAL A 273 -23.31 6.30 -11.70
CA VAL A 273 -23.93 6.54 -10.38
C VAL A 273 -23.98 8.02 -10.04
N LEU A 274 -22.93 8.78 -10.32
CA LEU A 274 -22.90 10.23 -10.15
C LEU A 274 -23.94 10.93 -11.03
N MET A 275 -24.10 10.48 -12.28
CA MET A 275 -25.12 10.99 -13.18
C MET A 275 -26.55 10.67 -12.72
N LEU A 276 -26.78 9.50 -12.12
CA LEU A 276 -28.05 9.13 -11.49
C LEU A 276 -28.36 10.00 -10.28
N TRP A 277 -27.36 10.23 -9.41
CA TRP A 277 -27.48 11.16 -8.28
C TRP A 277 -27.85 12.56 -8.78
N TRP A 278 -27.12 13.09 -9.77
CA TRP A 278 -27.39 14.39 -10.37
C TRP A 278 -28.81 14.50 -10.96
N GLY A 279 -29.29 13.43 -11.58
CA GLY A 279 -30.66 13.35 -12.10
C GLY A 279 -31.73 13.57 -11.02
N LYS A 280 -31.47 13.15 -9.78
CA LYS A 280 -32.38 13.29 -8.63
C LYS A 280 -32.30 14.66 -7.94
N GLN A 281 -31.24 15.44 -8.16
CA GLN A 281 -31.05 16.78 -7.57
C GLN A 281 -31.85 17.90 -8.27
N ALA A 282 -33.06 17.61 -8.77
CA ALA A 282 -33.84 18.49 -9.62
C ALA A 282 -34.13 19.90 -9.03
N ALA A 283 -34.13 20.04 -7.70
CA ALA A 283 -34.42 21.30 -7.00
C ALA A 283 -33.18 22.18 -6.73
N SER A 284 -31.96 21.63 -6.78
CA SER A 284 -30.72 22.33 -6.37
C SER A 284 -29.60 22.20 -7.42
N ARG A 285 -29.95 22.32 -8.70
CA ARG A 285 -29.00 22.20 -9.82
C ARG A 285 -28.07 23.41 -9.91
N ASP A 286 -27.11 23.52 -9.01
CA ASP A 286 -25.91 24.30 -9.28
C ASP A 286 -24.95 23.45 -10.12
N PRO A 287 -24.68 23.81 -11.39
CA PRO A 287 -23.72 23.08 -12.22
C PRO A 287 -22.34 22.96 -11.58
N LYS A 288 -21.99 23.88 -10.66
CA LYS A 288 -20.71 23.87 -9.96
C LYS A 288 -20.59 22.70 -8.99
N THR A 289 -21.68 22.28 -8.34
CA THR A 289 -21.71 21.09 -7.46
C THR A 289 -21.28 19.85 -8.24
N LEU A 290 -21.85 19.62 -9.41
CA LEU A 290 -21.48 18.47 -10.23
C LEU A 290 -20.03 18.56 -10.74
N GLN A 291 -19.58 19.76 -11.12
CA GLN A 291 -18.19 19.98 -11.52
C GLN A 291 -17.20 19.64 -10.39
N ASN A 292 -17.53 19.98 -9.14
CA ASN A 292 -16.75 19.60 -7.96
C ASN A 292 -16.76 18.10 -7.69
N LEU A 293 -17.73 17.35 -8.19
CA LEU A 293 -17.79 15.90 -8.00
C LEU A 293 -17.03 15.12 -9.08
N PHE A 294 -16.91 15.66 -10.30
CA PHE A 294 -16.15 15.00 -11.38
C PHE A 294 -14.68 14.76 -11.04
N GLN A 295 -14.05 15.64 -10.26
CA GLN A 295 -12.65 15.47 -9.85
C GLN A 295 -12.38 14.21 -9.00
N PHE A 296 -13.42 13.60 -8.41
CA PHE A 296 -13.29 12.35 -7.66
C PHE A 296 -13.40 11.10 -8.54
N VAL A 297 -13.78 11.25 -9.82
CA VAL A 297 -13.81 10.17 -10.81
C VAL A 297 -12.44 10.06 -11.48
N ARG A 298 -11.91 8.84 -11.59
CA ARG A 298 -10.55 8.56 -12.08
C ARG A 298 -10.57 8.27 -13.57
N PHE A 299 -10.93 9.27 -14.38
CA PHE A 299 -11.00 9.16 -15.86
C PHE A 299 -9.75 8.55 -16.52
N PRO A 300 -8.50 8.81 -16.07
CA PRO A 300 -7.32 8.16 -16.64
C PRO A 300 -7.33 6.62 -16.60
N LEU A 301 -8.15 6.02 -15.72
CA LEU A 301 -8.26 4.57 -15.57
C LEU A 301 -9.43 3.95 -16.34
N MET A 302 -10.20 4.75 -17.08
CA MET A 302 -11.22 4.25 -18.00
C MET A 302 -10.57 3.82 -19.31
N ASP A 303 -11.18 2.87 -20.01
CA ASP A 303 -10.74 2.51 -21.34
C ASP A 303 -11.15 3.59 -22.38
N ALA A 304 -10.58 3.50 -23.59
CA ALA A 304 -10.88 4.46 -24.65
C ALA A 304 -12.36 4.46 -25.09
N LYS A 305 -13.05 3.33 -24.94
CA LYS A 305 -14.47 3.17 -25.32
C LYS A 305 -15.37 3.92 -24.34
N ASP A 306 -15.12 3.77 -23.05
CA ASP A 306 -15.83 4.44 -21.96
C ASP A 306 -15.63 5.96 -22.01
N LEU A 307 -14.39 6.41 -22.26
CA LEU A 307 -14.10 7.84 -22.46
C LEU A 307 -14.82 8.39 -23.70
N GLY A 308 -14.87 7.62 -24.80
CA GLY A 308 -15.63 7.97 -25.99
C GLY A 308 -17.12 8.20 -25.70
N ARG A 309 -17.73 7.30 -24.92
CA ARG A 309 -19.14 7.41 -24.50
C ARG A 309 -19.42 8.71 -23.74
N ILE A 310 -18.52 9.13 -22.86
CA ILE A 310 -18.71 10.37 -22.06
C ILE A 310 -18.62 11.62 -22.95
N VAL A 311 -17.73 11.63 -23.95
CA VAL A 311 -17.54 12.76 -24.86
C VAL A 311 -18.78 13.05 -25.73
N GLU A 312 -19.58 12.02 -26.01
CA GLU A 312 -20.83 12.15 -26.78
C GLU A 312 -21.98 12.79 -25.97
N MET A 313 -21.88 12.80 -24.63
CA MET A 313 -22.94 13.32 -23.76
C MET A 313 -22.99 14.85 -23.76
N ASP A 314 -24.19 15.44 -23.66
CA ASP A 314 -24.35 16.90 -23.64
C ASP A 314 -23.66 17.58 -22.46
N ILE A 315 -23.49 16.87 -21.35
CA ILE A 315 -22.84 17.39 -20.15
C ILE A 315 -21.35 17.68 -20.36
N PHE A 316 -20.69 16.94 -21.26
CA PHE A 316 -19.30 17.19 -21.65
C PHE A 316 -19.16 18.56 -22.32
N LYS A 317 -20.11 18.94 -23.17
CA LYS A 317 -20.10 20.24 -23.86
C LYS A 317 -20.27 21.41 -22.87
N GLN A 318 -21.04 21.19 -21.80
CA GLN A 318 -21.39 22.22 -20.81
C GLN A 318 -20.33 22.39 -19.71
N SER A 319 -19.51 21.38 -19.44
CA SER A 319 -18.54 21.38 -18.34
C SER A 319 -17.11 21.60 -18.84
N ALA A 320 -16.51 22.74 -18.50
CA ALA A 320 -15.08 22.98 -18.76
C ALA A 320 -14.18 22.05 -17.94
N CYS A 321 -14.58 21.77 -16.69
CA CYS A 321 -13.85 20.87 -15.79
C CYS A 321 -13.79 19.45 -16.37
N LEU A 322 -14.92 18.89 -16.80
CA LEU A 322 -14.97 17.53 -17.37
C LEU A 322 -14.13 17.43 -18.66
N ARG A 323 -14.13 18.47 -19.49
CA ARG A 323 -13.26 18.54 -20.68
C ARG A 323 -11.78 18.45 -20.31
N SER A 324 -11.34 19.22 -19.31
CA SER A 324 -9.96 19.17 -18.83
C SER A 324 -9.57 17.80 -18.28
N LEU A 325 -10.48 17.13 -17.55
CA LEU A 325 -10.23 15.82 -16.95
C LEU A 325 -10.13 14.70 -18.00
N ILE A 326 -10.94 14.77 -19.06
CA ILE A 326 -10.85 13.80 -20.17
C ILE A 326 -9.59 14.03 -21.02
N GLU A 327 -9.17 15.28 -21.18
CA GLU A 327 -7.90 15.57 -21.87
C GLU A 327 -6.70 15.04 -21.06
N GLU A 328 -6.70 15.23 -19.73
CA GLU A 328 -5.72 14.61 -18.82
C GLU A 328 -5.68 13.08 -18.98
N ALA A 329 -6.85 12.45 -19.08
CA ALA A 329 -6.95 11.00 -19.30
C ALA A 329 -6.34 10.58 -20.64
N ARG A 330 -6.63 11.30 -21.73
CA ARG A 330 -6.07 11.05 -23.07
C ARG A 330 -4.56 11.24 -23.11
N GLU A 331 -4.05 12.30 -22.47
CA GLU A 331 -2.61 12.51 -22.31
C GLU A 331 -1.96 11.37 -21.53
N SER A 332 -2.62 10.85 -20.49
CA SER A 332 -2.10 9.70 -19.75
C SER A 332 -1.99 8.44 -20.60
N HIS A 333 -2.94 8.19 -21.51
CA HIS A 333 -2.94 7.05 -22.42
C HIS A 333 -1.93 7.20 -23.56
N SER A 334 -1.78 8.42 -24.11
CA SER A 334 -0.86 8.69 -25.22
C SER A 334 0.62 8.56 -24.84
N HIS A 335 0.95 8.79 -23.57
CA HIS A 335 2.31 8.62 -23.04
C HIS A 335 2.67 7.17 -22.71
N GLY A 336 1.83 6.19 -23.10
CA GLY A 336 2.14 4.77 -23.26
C GLY A 336 2.89 4.09 -22.11
N ASP A 337 2.19 3.24 -21.35
CA ASP A 337 2.77 2.13 -20.56
C ASP A 337 3.88 2.51 -19.55
N SER A 338 3.95 3.79 -19.19
CA SER A 338 4.85 4.31 -18.16
C SER A 338 4.09 4.62 -16.87
N THR A 339 3.07 3.82 -16.55
CA THR A 339 2.46 3.75 -15.20
C THR A 339 3.53 3.52 -14.12
N SER A 340 4.71 3.01 -14.49
CA SER A 340 5.90 2.89 -13.64
C SER A 340 6.69 4.21 -13.41
N LYS A 341 6.41 5.31 -14.12
CA LYS A 341 7.16 6.58 -14.03
C LYS A 341 6.43 7.73 -13.32
N LYS A 342 5.14 7.63 -13.05
CA LYS A 342 4.39 8.61 -12.22
C LYS A 342 4.28 8.13 -10.76
N GLY A 343 5.39 7.70 -10.18
CA GLY A 343 5.45 7.40 -8.75
C GLY A 343 5.36 8.68 -7.92
N SER A 344 4.74 8.60 -6.73
CA SER A 344 4.71 9.73 -5.77
C SER A 344 6.11 10.16 -5.29
N PHE A 345 7.13 9.33 -5.55
CA PHE A 345 8.51 9.57 -5.17
C PHE A 345 9.47 9.45 -6.34
N ARG A 346 10.53 10.26 -6.29
CA ARG A 346 11.74 10.11 -7.09
C ARG A 346 12.95 10.09 -6.18
N ILE A 347 13.84 9.11 -6.36
CA ILE A 347 15.16 9.11 -5.69
C ILE A 347 16.09 9.97 -6.55
N ILE A 348 16.53 11.12 -6.03
CA ILE A 348 17.37 12.06 -6.78
C ILE A 348 18.82 11.59 -6.79
N SER A 349 19.38 11.36 -5.61
CA SER A 349 20.79 11.01 -5.44
C SER A 349 21.01 10.34 -4.10
N GLY A 350 21.48 9.10 -4.12
CA GLY A 350 21.69 8.33 -2.90
C GLY A 350 20.39 8.25 -2.08
N ARG A 351 20.32 9.04 -1.02
CA ARG A 351 19.22 9.04 -0.04
C ARG A 351 18.25 10.19 -0.18
N ASP A 352 18.57 11.18 -1.01
CA ASP A 352 17.69 12.31 -1.24
C ASP A 352 16.51 11.87 -2.09
N ILE A 353 15.31 12.13 -1.59
CA ILE A 353 14.05 11.82 -2.26
C ILE A 353 13.27 13.11 -2.53
N GLU A 354 12.47 13.07 -3.57
CA GLU A 354 11.56 14.13 -3.98
C GLU A 354 10.15 13.60 -4.06
N ILE A 355 9.20 14.39 -3.56
CA ILE A 355 7.77 14.15 -3.74
C ILE A 355 7.38 14.78 -5.08
N VAL A 356 6.97 13.96 -6.07
CA VAL A 356 6.70 14.43 -7.45
C VAL A 356 5.31 15.07 -7.50
N ASP A 357 5.20 16.35 -7.17
CA ASP A 357 3.94 17.05 -6.91
C ASP A 357 3.22 17.52 -8.18
N ASP A 358 2.30 16.67 -8.66
CA ASP A 358 1.27 17.06 -9.65
C ASP A 358 -0.02 17.60 -8.95
N GLY A 359 0.01 17.77 -7.62
CA GLY A 359 -1.16 18.06 -6.80
C GLY A 359 -1.88 16.79 -6.31
N HIS A 360 -2.33 16.78 -5.04
CA HIS A 360 -2.92 15.61 -4.37
C HIS A 360 -4.08 14.97 -5.15
N MET A 361 -4.94 15.81 -5.74
CA MET A 361 -6.08 15.36 -6.53
C MET A 361 -5.70 14.71 -7.86
N ALA A 362 -4.69 15.24 -8.56
CA ALA A 362 -4.22 14.66 -9.82
C ALA A 362 -3.59 13.29 -9.59
N ARG A 363 -2.80 13.14 -8.51
CA ARG A 363 -2.25 11.82 -8.14
C ARG A 363 -3.32 10.78 -7.84
N ARG A 364 -4.37 11.15 -7.09
CA ARG A 364 -5.48 10.23 -6.79
C ARG A 364 -6.20 9.74 -8.05
N ARG A 365 -6.35 10.59 -9.07
CA ARG A 365 -7.00 10.23 -10.35
C ARG A 365 -6.17 9.26 -11.21
N LEU A 366 -4.87 9.17 -10.98
CA LEU A 366 -3.98 8.27 -11.71
C LEU A 366 -3.76 6.93 -11.00
N GLN A 367 -4.21 6.80 -9.75
CA GLN A 367 -4.07 5.57 -8.97
C GLN A 367 -5.38 4.76 -8.97
N PRO A 368 -5.36 3.44 -9.15
CA PRO A 368 -6.56 2.61 -9.01
C PRO A 368 -7.12 2.64 -7.59
N ARG A 369 -8.44 2.47 -7.48
CA ARG A 369 -9.10 2.32 -6.17
C ARG A 369 -8.65 1.03 -5.52
N ARG A 370 -8.51 1.06 -4.20
CA ARG A 370 -8.20 -0.11 -3.38
C ARG A 370 -9.52 -0.84 -3.15
N SER A 371 -9.90 -1.72 -4.07
CA SER A 371 -11.10 -2.53 -3.89
C SER A 371 -11.04 -3.24 -2.54
N PRO A 372 -12.10 -3.20 -1.71
CA PRO A 372 -12.10 -3.89 -0.43
C PRO A 372 -12.02 -5.41 -0.56
N HIS A 373 -12.24 -5.94 -1.78
CA HIS A 373 -12.09 -7.35 -2.14
C HIS A 373 -10.71 -7.68 -2.69
N LEU A 374 -9.79 -6.72 -2.76
CA LEU A 374 -8.41 -6.94 -3.18
C LEU A 374 -7.45 -6.71 -2.02
N LYS A 375 -6.63 -7.73 -1.72
CA LYS A 375 -5.51 -7.61 -0.80
C LYS A 375 -4.25 -7.22 -1.56
N GLU A 376 -3.69 -6.08 -1.19
CA GLU A 376 -2.42 -5.59 -1.73
C GLU A 376 -1.23 -6.28 -1.04
N LEU A 377 -0.44 -6.99 -1.84
CA LEU A 377 0.69 -7.80 -1.42
C LEU A 377 1.94 -7.34 -2.17
N LEU A 378 2.77 -6.55 -1.48
CA LEU A 378 3.86 -5.79 -2.09
C LEU A 378 5.20 -6.48 -1.93
N TYR A 379 5.94 -6.57 -3.03
CA TYR A 379 7.35 -6.92 -2.99
C TYR A 379 8.16 -5.78 -2.36
N THR A 380 8.90 -6.11 -1.31
CA THR A 380 9.78 -5.20 -0.57
C THR A 380 11.24 -5.52 -0.83
N HIS A 381 11.63 -6.78 -0.66
CA HIS A 381 12.98 -7.28 -0.89
C HIS A 381 12.97 -8.80 -1.09
N ASP A 382 14.07 -9.33 -1.60
CA ASP A 382 14.29 -10.76 -1.74
C ASP A 382 14.09 -11.50 -0.41
N GLY A 383 13.20 -12.50 -0.41
CA GLY A 383 12.91 -13.34 0.75
C GLY A 383 12.02 -12.71 1.81
N ASP A 384 11.21 -11.70 1.43
CA ASP A 384 10.26 -11.08 2.35
C ASP A 384 9.03 -11.97 2.68
N GLU A 385 8.12 -11.40 3.45
CA GLU A 385 6.88 -12.02 3.92
C GLU A 385 5.63 -11.31 3.37
N GLY A 386 5.80 -10.49 2.32
CA GLY A 386 4.74 -9.65 1.76
C GLY A 386 3.97 -10.28 0.60
N GLY A 387 4.30 -11.52 0.22
CA GLY A 387 3.76 -12.18 -0.97
C GLY A 387 2.49 -13.01 -0.76
N VAL A 388 1.91 -13.43 -1.88
CA VAL A 388 0.65 -14.17 -2.01
C VAL A 388 0.69 -15.54 -1.37
N CYS A 389 1.71 -16.33 -1.64
CA CYS A 389 1.84 -17.68 -1.11
C CYS A 389 2.04 -17.64 0.41
N PHE A 390 2.80 -16.67 0.93
CA PHE A 390 2.89 -16.42 2.35
C PHE A 390 1.53 -16.08 2.96
N PHE A 391 0.86 -15.05 2.45
CA PHE A 391 -0.45 -14.62 2.94
C PHE A 391 -1.49 -15.75 2.96
N LEU A 392 -1.58 -16.53 1.86
CA LEU A 392 -2.49 -17.68 1.76
C LEU A 392 -2.09 -18.85 2.66
N GLY A 393 -0.79 -19.03 2.91
CA GLY A 393 -0.26 -20.09 3.77
C GLY A 393 -0.32 -19.77 5.28
N THR A 394 -0.42 -18.50 5.65
CA THR A 394 -0.45 -18.03 7.05
C THR A 394 -1.78 -17.39 7.45
N LEU A 395 -2.85 -17.58 6.66
CA LEU A 395 -4.14 -16.91 6.88
C LEU A 395 -4.61 -17.12 8.34
N GLN A 396 -4.68 -16.02 9.10
CA GLN A 396 -4.94 -15.93 10.56
C GLN A 396 -3.77 -16.27 11.52
N GLY A 397 -2.51 -16.18 11.09
CA GLY A 397 -1.35 -16.39 11.97
C GLY A 397 -1.14 -17.83 12.42
N VAL A 398 -1.91 -18.77 11.84
CA VAL A 398 -1.76 -20.20 12.04
C VAL A 398 -0.98 -20.76 10.85
N PRO A 399 0.13 -21.49 11.07
CA PRO A 399 0.80 -22.24 10.01
C PRO A 399 -0.13 -23.37 9.56
N VAL A 400 -1.02 -23.08 8.62
CA VAL A 400 -1.81 -24.11 7.96
C VAL A 400 -0.87 -24.72 6.94
N ALA A 401 -0.66 -26.03 6.98
CA ALA A 401 0.19 -26.73 6.03
C ALA A 401 -0.38 -26.69 4.59
N LEU A 402 -0.46 -25.51 3.95
CA LEU A 402 -0.98 -25.28 2.60
C LEU A 402 -2.23 -26.12 2.30
N THR A 403 -3.14 -26.26 3.26
CA THR A 403 -4.31 -27.14 3.08
C THR A 403 -5.41 -26.32 2.41
N ASN A 404 -5.64 -26.63 1.14
CA ASN A 404 -6.78 -26.24 0.30
C ASN A 404 -6.86 -24.80 -0.24
N SER A 405 -6.04 -23.86 0.21
CA SER A 405 -6.05 -22.48 -0.37
C SER A 405 -5.32 -22.37 -1.70
N VAL A 406 -4.35 -23.25 -1.98
CA VAL A 406 -3.51 -23.25 -3.19
C VAL A 406 -3.29 -24.69 -3.63
N SER A 407 -3.31 -24.96 -4.94
CA SER A 407 -2.90 -26.24 -5.52
C SER A 407 -1.54 -26.13 -6.20
N LEU A 408 -0.68 -27.14 -6.00
CA LEU A 408 0.65 -27.21 -6.57
C LEU A 408 0.79 -28.41 -7.48
N SER A 409 1.39 -28.21 -8.65
CA SER A 409 1.71 -29.28 -9.59
C SER A 409 3.08 -29.02 -10.23
N ALA A 410 3.65 -30.04 -10.87
CA ALA A 410 4.96 -29.95 -11.50
C ALA A 410 5.08 -30.90 -12.70
N SER A 411 6.13 -30.72 -13.50
CA SER A 411 6.40 -31.52 -14.69
C SER A 411 6.71 -32.99 -14.43
N SER A 412 6.88 -33.47 -13.20
CA SER A 412 7.00 -34.91 -12.95
C SER A 412 6.42 -35.28 -11.59
N PRO A 413 6.05 -36.56 -11.37
CA PRO A 413 5.53 -37.02 -10.09
C PRO A 413 6.49 -36.75 -8.93
N HIS A 414 5.95 -36.72 -7.72
CA HIS A 414 6.72 -36.53 -6.50
C HIS A 414 7.82 -37.59 -6.41
N SER A 415 9.03 -37.16 -6.02
CA SER A 415 10.15 -38.05 -5.79
C SER A 415 10.56 -38.00 -4.32
N ARG A 416 11.48 -38.90 -3.93
CA ARG A 416 12.09 -38.87 -2.58
C ARG A 416 12.86 -37.57 -2.28
N PHE A 417 13.18 -36.78 -3.30
CA PHE A 417 13.97 -35.55 -3.21
C PHE A 417 13.13 -34.28 -3.44
N SER A 418 11.94 -34.43 -4.03
CA SER A 418 11.13 -33.29 -4.50
C SER A 418 9.65 -33.49 -4.19
N ASN A 419 9.15 -32.65 -3.28
CA ASN A 419 7.73 -32.48 -3.01
C ASN A 419 7.35 -31.07 -3.50
N PRO A 420 6.31 -30.89 -4.33
CA PRO A 420 5.88 -29.58 -4.75
C PRO A 420 5.65 -28.59 -3.60
N LYS A 421 5.18 -29.09 -2.45
CA LYS A 421 5.00 -28.26 -1.24
C LYS A 421 6.31 -27.68 -0.71
N ALA A 422 7.46 -28.27 -1.03
CA ALA A 422 8.77 -27.77 -0.60
C ALA A 422 9.03 -26.33 -1.07
N VAL A 423 8.56 -25.97 -2.27
CA VAL A 423 8.73 -24.62 -2.85
C VAL A 423 7.94 -23.55 -2.09
N LEU A 424 6.93 -23.93 -1.32
CA LEU A 424 6.19 -22.99 -0.46
C LEU A 424 6.57 -23.14 1.03
N SER A 425 7.28 -24.22 1.40
CA SER A 425 7.59 -24.55 2.79
C SER A 425 8.61 -23.63 3.46
N ARG A 426 9.30 -22.77 2.70
CA ARG A 426 10.44 -21.93 3.12
C ARG A 426 11.64 -22.71 3.71
N VAL A 427 11.50 -24.01 3.91
CA VAL A 427 12.54 -24.95 4.30
C VAL A 427 13.30 -25.35 3.04
N SER A 428 14.60 -25.08 3.03
CA SER A 428 15.42 -25.47 1.88
C SER A 428 15.80 -26.93 1.98
N LEU A 429 15.17 -27.75 1.16
CA LEU A 429 15.55 -29.14 0.97
C LEU A 429 16.62 -29.21 -0.14
N PRO A 430 17.72 -29.96 0.06
CA PRO A 430 18.61 -30.29 -1.04
C PRO A 430 17.86 -31.06 -2.12
N THR A 431 18.19 -30.83 -3.38
CA THR A 431 17.72 -31.62 -4.54
C THR A 431 16.22 -31.48 -4.84
N SER A 432 15.63 -30.30 -4.64
CA SER A 432 14.25 -30.00 -5.02
C SER A 432 14.18 -29.69 -6.52
N TYR A 433 14.04 -30.74 -7.34
CA TYR A 433 13.96 -30.64 -8.79
C TYR A 433 12.93 -31.59 -9.40
N PHE A 434 12.47 -31.28 -10.61
CA PHE A 434 11.64 -32.18 -11.40
C PHE A 434 12.28 -32.46 -12.77
N GLU A 435 11.93 -33.62 -13.32
CA GLU A 435 12.38 -34.05 -14.63
C GLU A 435 11.58 -33.36 -15.74
N PRO A 436 12.18 -33.15 -16.92
CA PRO A 436 11.50 -32.54 -18.05
C PRO A 436 10.47 -33.47 -18.66
N GLN A 437 9.37 -32.88 -19.14
CA GLN A 437 8.42 -33.50 -20.06
C GLN A 437 8.60 -32.94 -21.46
N TYR A 438 8.15 -33.68 -22.46
CA TYR A 438 8.06 -33.19 -23.83
C TYR A 438 6.76 -32.41 -24.01
N HIS A 439 6.86 -31.15 -24.43
CA HIS A 439 5.70 -30.36 -24.77
C HIS A 439 4.94 -31.04 -25.94
N PRO A 440 3.62 -31.30 -25.83
CA PRO A 440 2.87 -32.08 -26.81
C PRO A 440 2.95 -31.55 -28.24
N GLU A 441 2.90 -30.23 -28.41
CA GLU A 441 2.89 -29.59 -29.73
C GLU A 441 4.29 -29.27 -30.27
N THR A 442 5.15 -28.66 -29.46
CA THR A 442 6.49 -28.19 -29.91
C THR A 442 7.58 -29.26 -29.83
N GLY A 443 7.33 -30.37 -29.12
CA GLY A 443 8.31 -31.43 -28.88
C GLY A 443 9.52 -31.00 -28.03
N ARG A 444 9.50 -29.78 -27.46
CA ARG A 444 10.60 -29.27 -26.63
C ARG A 444 10.57 -29.89 -25.25
N LYS A 445 11.76 -30.10 -24.65
CA LYS A 445 11.90 -30.49 -23.25
C LYS A 445 11.61 -29.29 -22.35
N GLU A 446 10.63 -29.43 -21.47
CA GLU A 446 10.24 -28.40 -20.51
C GLU A 446 10.15 -29.00 -19.11
N SER A 447 10.79 -28.35 -18.14
CA SER A 447 10.55 -28.60 -16.71
C SER A 447 9.82 -27.42 -16.13
N TRP A 448 8.80 -27.67 -15.33
CA TRP A 448 7.95 -26.59 -14.85
C TRP A 448 7.40 -26.84 -13.44
N TRP A 449 7.12 -25.71 -12.79
CA TRP A 449 6.44 -25.60 -11.50
C TRP A 449 5.17 -24.78 -11.68
N GLU A 450 4.07 -25.24 -11.12
CA GLU A 450 2.77 -24.58 -11.25
C GLU A 450 2.11 -24.37 -9.89
N ILE A 451 1.56 -23.17 -9.74
CA ILE A 451 0.78 -22.74 -8.58
C ILE A 451 -0.60 -22.30 -9.08
N ASN A 452 -1.66 -22.93 -8.58
CA ASN A 452 -3.03 -22.47 -8.75
C ASN A 452 -3.53 -21.85 -7.44
N LEU A 453 -3.78 -20.55 -7.46
CA LEU A 453 -4.22 -19.75 -6.33
C LEU A 453 -5.72 -19.84 -6.06
N HIS A 454 -6.50 -20.41 -6.99
CA HIS A 454 -7.97 -20.45 -6.99
C HIS A 454 -8.66 -19.08 -6.92
N ARG A 455 -7.88 -18.00 -7.06
CA ARG A 455 -8.26 -16.59 -6.90
C ARG A 455 -7.55 -15.78 -7.97
N ASN A 456 -8.18 -14.71 -8.45
CA ASN A 456 -7.53 -13.82 -9.41
C ASN A 456 -6.40 -13.04 -8.73
N LEU A 457 -5.29 -12.89 -9.44
CA LEU A 457 -4.16 -12.07 -9.04
C LEU A 457 -3.73 -11.19 -10.21
N SER A 458 -3.83 -9.88 -10.03
CA SER A 458 -3.15 -8.89 -10.87
C SER A 458 -1.66 -8.87 -10.48
N CYS A 459 -0.86 -9.74 -11.11
CA CYS A 459 0.50 -9.99 -10.67
C CYS A 459 1.49 -8.93 -11.22
N ASN A 460 2.28 -8.32 -10.34
CA ASN A 460 3.22 -7.25 -10.71
C ASN A 460 4.68 -7.55 -10.33
N HIS A 461 4.92 -8.65 -9.62
CA HIS A 461 6.25 -9.11 -9.25
C HIS A 461 6.22 -10.60 -8.96
N TYR A 462 7.36 -11.25 -9.15
CA TYR A 462 7.59 -12.59 -8.62
C TYR A 462 9.02 -12.73 -8.12
N SER A 463 9.21 -13.68 -7.22
CA SER A 463 10.51 -14.00 -6.64
C SER A 463 10.75 -15.49 -6.66
N LEU A 464 12.00 -15.87 -6.95
CA LEU A 464 12.47 -17.25 -6.89
C LEU A 464 13.64 -17.37 -5.93
N ARG A 465 13.82 -18.57 -5.39
CA ARG A 465 15.06 -18.96 -4.71
C ARG A 465 15.59 -20.27 -5.26
N HIS A 466 16.87 -20.30 -5.61
CA HIS A 466 17.57 -21.55 -5.90
C HIS A 466 17.56 -22.47 -4.68
N ASP A 467 17.59 -23.79 -4.88
CA ASP A 467 17.70 -24.74 -3.79
C ASP A 467 19.13 -24.81 -3.22
N ALA A 468 19.46 -25.88 -2.49
CA ALA A 468 20.81 -26.09 -1.96
C ALA A 468 21.83 -26.56 -3.02
N SER A 469 21.39 -26.88 -4.25
CA SER A 469 22.24 -27.50 -5.26
C SER A 469 23.35 -26.53 -5.71
N PRO A 470 24.60 -27.00 -5.87
CA PRO A 470 25.73 -26.14 -6.22
C PRO A 470 25.79 -25.80 -7.72
N ASP A 471 24.95 -26.42 -8.55
CA ASP A 471 24.84 -26.20 -9.99
C ASP A 471 23.36 -26.06 -10.42
N GLY A 472 23.11 -26.08 -11.73
CA GLY A 472 21.74 -26.09 -12.26
C GLY A 472 21.01 -24.76 -12.15
N PHE A 473 21.74 -23.66 -11.92
CA PHE A 473 21.17 -22.32 -11.85
C PHE A 473 20.35 -21.98 -13.10
N LEU A 474 19.21 -21.33 -12.88
CA LEU A 474 18.28 -20.95 -13.94
C LEU A 474 18.95 -20.02 -14.96
N ARG A 475 18.67 -20.23 -16.26
CA ARG A 475 19.25 -19.44 -17.37
C ARG A 475 18.21 -19.00 -18.37
N THR A 476 17.45 -19.94 -18.91
CA THR A 476 16.44 -19.65 -19.94
C THR A 476 15.10 -20.22 -19.50
N TRP A 477 14.17 -19.34 -19.14
CA TRP A 477 12.87 -19.71 -18.61
C TRP A 477 11.81 -18.65 -18.90
N GLU A 478 10.56 -19.02 -18.70
CA GLU A 478 9.42 -18.14 -18.80
C GLU A 478 8.58 -18.23 -17.52
N LEU A 479 8.00 -17.10 -17.12
CA LEU A 479 6.83 -17.09 -16.23
C LEU A 479 5.59 -16.97 -17.11
N ARG A 480 4.63 -17.88 -16.94
CA ARG A 480 3.36 -17.90 -17.66
C ARG A 480 2.19 -17.81 -16.68
N GLY A 481 1.13 -17.13 -17.09
CA GLY A 481 -0.15 -17.00 -16.38
C GLY A 481 -1.29 -17.67 -17.15
N SER A 482 -2.29 -18.19 -16.44
CA SER A 482 -3.49 -18.78 -17.04
C SER A 482 -4.72 -18.58 -16.14
N ALA A 483 -5.86 -18.38 -16.78
CA ALA A 483 -7.17 -18.31 -16.13
C ALA A 483 -7.85 -19.69 -16.00
N ASP A 484 -7.51 -20.65 -16.88
CA ASP A 484 -8.20 -21.93 -17.05
C ASP A 484 -7.28 -23.17 -17.00
N GLY A 485 -5.96 -22.97 -16.97
CA GLY A 485 -4.94 -24.01 -17.01
C GLY A 485 -4.68 -24.59 -18.40
N LYS A 486 -5.39 -24.11 -19.43
CA LYS A 486 -5.31 -24.59 -20.82
C LYS A 486 -4.64 -23.55 -21.71
N THR A 487 -5.08 -22.30 -21.60
CA THR A 487 -4.55 -21.18 -22.36
C THR A 487 -3.54 -20.43 -21.50
N TRP A 488 -2.33 -20.24 -22.01
CA TRP A 488 -1.22 -19.67 -21.25
C TRP A 488 -0.71 -18.39 -21.92
N THR A 489 -0.59 -17.35 -21.11
CA THR A 489 0.01 -16.07 -21.51
C THR A 489 1.41 -15.96 -20.91
N THR A 490 2.43 -15.67 -21.72
CA THR A 490 3.78 -15.44 -21.21
C THR A 490 3.88 -14.07 -20.57
N LEU A 491 4.07 -14.02 -19.25
CA LEU A 491 4.16 -12.80 -18.46
C LEU A 491 5.59 -12.23 -18.46
N ARG A 492 6.59 -13.11 -18.54
CA ARG A 492 7.99 -12.70 -18.65
C ARG A 492 8.86 -13.79 -19.26
N THR A 493 9.78 -13.39 -20.13
CA THR A 493 10.79 -14.28 -20.74
C THR A 493 12.18 -13.91 -20.26
N HIS A 494 12.98 -14.92 -19.94
CA HIS A 494 14.38 -14.81 -19.58
C HIS A 494 15.23 -15.65 -20.53
N THR A 495 16.30 -15.07 -21.06
CA THR A 495 17.22 -15.73 -21.99
C THR A 495 18.64 -15.58 -21.48
N ASN A 496 19.30 -16.69 -21.15
CA ASN A 496 20.64 -16.72 -20.56
C ASN A 496 20.83 -15.73 -19.38
N ASP A 497 19.81 -15.60 -18.55
CA ASP A 497 19.80 -14.72 -17.39
C ASP A 497 20.73 -15.30 -16.31
N THR A 498 21.66 -14.47 -15.84
CA THR A 498 22.71 -14.85 -14.87
C THR A 498 22.47 -14.23 -13.50
N THR A 499 21.25 -13.80 -13.17
CA THR A 499 20.94 -13.18 -11.87
C THR A 499 21.19 -14.15 -10.72
N ILE A 500 20.80 -15.43 -10.88
CA ILE A 500 21.04 -16.50 -9.92
C ILE A 500 22.34 -17.24 -10.29
N GLN A 501 23.31 -17.24 -9.38
CA GLN A 501 24.65 -17.82 -9.58
C GLN A 501 25.17 -18.65 -8.40
N LYS A 502 24.47 -18.68 -7.27
CA LYS A 502 24.87 -19.45 -6.09
C LYS A 502 23.69 -20.13 -5.42
N ALA A 503 24.00 -21.18 -4.65
CA ALA A 503 23.00 -21.88 -3.85
C ALA A 503 22.26 -20.93 -2.90
N TYR A 504 20.97 -21.21 -2.66
CA TYR A 504 20.09 -20.43 -1.79
C TYR A 504 19.86 -18.97 -2.18
N GLN A 505 20.35 -18.52 -3.34
CA GLN A 505 20.19 -17.14 -3.79
C GLN A 505 18.74 -16.88 -4.20
N TYR A 506 18.22 -15.77 -3.70
CA TYR A 506 16.98 -15.17 -4.18
C TYR A 506 17.24 -14.29 -5.40
N ALA A 507 16.24 -14.20 -6.25
CA ALA A 507 16.15 -13.17 -7.27
C ALA A 507 14.67 -12.86 -7.53
N SER A 508 14.39 -11.60 -7.86
CA SER A 508 13.04 -11.09 -8.05
C SER A 508 12.95 -10.20 -9.27
N TRP A 509 11.79 -10.23 -9.93
CA TRP A 509 11.59 -9.54 -11.18
C TRP A 509 10.18 -8.96 -11.30
N PRO A 510 10.04 -7.73 -11.85
CA PRO A 510 8.73 -7.14 -12.09
C PRO A 510 7.97 -7.84 -13.22
N ILE A 511 6.65 -7.75 -13.18
CA ILE A 511 5.73 -8.21 -14.21
C ILE A 511 4.89 -7.01 -14.64
N PHE A 512 4.69 -6.88 -15.94
CA PHE A 512 3.87 -5.84 -16.55
C PHE A 512 2.78 -6.56 -17.35
N ALA A 513 1.76 -7.03 -16.65
CA ALA A 513 0.63 -7.74 -17.22
C ALA A 513 -0.65 -6.98 -16.89
N ASP A 514 -1.50 -6.78 -17.90
CA ASP A 514 -2.79 -6.11 -17.77
C ASP A 514 -3.92 -7.08 -17.39
N GLU A 515 -3.66 -8.38 -17.52
CA GLU A 515 -4.62 -9.45 -17.25
C GLU A 515 -4.40 -10.10 -15.89
N ASP A 516 -5.52 -10.52 -15.28
CA ASP A 516 -5.53 -11.27 -14.03
C ASP A 516 -5.47 -12.77 -14.29
N PHE A 517 -4.64 -13.47 -13.52
CA PHE A 517 -4.49 -14.92 -13.63
C PHE A 517 -4.70 -15.60 -12.29
N LYS A 518 -5.17 -16.85 -12.34
CA LYS A 518 -5.33 -17.72 -11.16
C LYS A 518 -4.24 -18.76 -11.05
N ILE A 519 -3.63 -19.11 -12.18
CA ILE A 519 -2.65 -20.17 -12.31
C ILE A 519 -1.36 -19.58 -12.87
N PHE A 520 -0.25 -19.83 -12.20
CA PHE A 520 1.07 -19.34 -12.59
C PHE A 520 2.02 -20.51 -12.74
N ARG A 521 2.83 -20.47 -13.80
CA ARG A 521 3.79 -21.53 -14.10
C ARG A 521 5.14 -20.95 -14.47
N ILE A 522 6.20 -21.44 -13.80
CA ILE A 522 7.58 -21.21 -14.23
C ILE A 522 7.96 -22.37 -15.13
N VAL A 523 8.40 -22.07 -16.34
CA VAL A 523 8.76 -23.07 -17.35
C VAL A 523 10.21 -22.86 -17.76
N LEU A 524 11.06 -23.85 -17.51
CA LEU A 524 12.41 -23.89 -18.05
C LEU A 524 12.32 -24.24 -19.55
N THR A 525 12.49 -23.23 -20.41
CA THR A 525 12.33 -23.32 -21.87
C THR A 525 13.65 -23.57 -22.61
N GLY A 526 14.78 -23.51 -21.89
CA GLY A 526 16.11 -23.83 -22.40
C GLY A 526 17.01 -24.42 -21.32
N PRO A 527 18.28 -24.72 -21.63
CA PRO A 527 19.19 -25.32 -20.65
C PRO A 527 19.47 -24.37 -19.47
N ASN A 528 19.53 -24.92 -18.26
CA ASN A 528 20.08 -24.31 -17.06
C ASN A 528 21.63 -24.34 -17.09
N ALA A 529 22.29 -23.92 -16.00
CA ALA A 529 23.76 -23.87 -15.92
C ALA A 529 24.48 -25.24 -15.74
N SER A 530 23.76 -26.34 -15.54
CA SER A 530 24.31 -27.68 -15.36
C SER A 530 24.66 -28.34 -16.70
N LYS A 531 25.85 -28.93 -16.78
CA LYS A 531 26.26 -29.77 -17.93
C LYS A 531 25.64 -31.16 -17.90
N MET A 532 25.39 -31.71 -16.70
CA MET A 532 24.87 -33.07 -16.55
C MET A 532 23.34 -33.09 -16.66
N ASN A 533 22.67 -32.09 -16.07
CA ASN A 533 21.21 -32.06 -15.99
C ASN A 533 20.65 -30.72 -16.51
N PRO A 534 20.84 -30.39 -17.80
CA PRO A 534 20.55 -29.07 -18.33
C PRO A 534 19.06 -28.71 -18.30
N TYR A 535 18.14 -29.67 -18.20
CA TYR A 535 16.70 -29.41 -18.22
C TYR A 535 16.02 -29.63 -16.87
N ARG A 536 16.75 -29.73 -15.77
CA ARG A 536 16.14 -29.80 -14.42
C ARG A 536 15.86 -28.41 -13.86
N LEU A 537 14.75 -28.25 -13.15
CA LEU A 537 14.37 -26.96 -12.56
C LEU A 537 14.55 -27.00 -11.04
N TYR A 538 15.65 -26.41 -10.57
CA TYR A 538 16.03 -26.35 -9.15
C TYR A 538 15.50 -25.09 -8.49
N ILE A 539 14.45 -25.22 -7.68
CA ILE A 539 13.92 -24.11 -6.86
C ILE A 539 13.49 -24.61 -5.48
N SER A 540 13.64 -23.74 -4.49
CA SER A 540 13.15 -23.97 -3.12
C SER A 540 12.16 -22.90 -2.66
N TRP A 541 11.95 -21.85 -3.46
CA TRP A 541 10.97 -20.81 -3.18
C TRP A 541 10.39 -20.22 -4.46
N PHE A 542 9.08 -20.01 -4.47
CA PHE A 542 8.35 -19.28 -5.51
C PHE A 542 7.27 -18.43 -4.84
N GLU A 543 7.36 -17.12 -5.02
CA GLU A 543 6.45 -16.15 -4.44
C GLU A 543 5.95 -15.18 -5.50
N LEU A 544 4.69 -14.77 -5.35
CA LEU A 544 3.99 -13.86 -6.26
C LEU A 544 3.53 -12.63 -5.48
N TYR A 545 3.44 -11.49 -6.16
CA TYR A 545 3.04 -10.21 -5.56
C TYR A 545 2.08 -9.49 -6.50
N GLY A 546 1.26 -8.61 -5.93
CA GLY A 546 0.24 -7.87 -6.66
C GLY A 546 -1.03 -7.66 -5.84
N TYR A 547 -2.16 -7.64 -6.54
CA TYR A 547 -3.48 -7.45 -5.96
C TYR A 547 -4.26 -8.76 -6.04
N LEU A 548 -4.48 -9.40 -4.89
CA LEU A 548 -5.13 -10.71 -4.78
C LEU A 548 -6.61 -10.56 -4.41
N GLU A 549 -7.49 -11.23 -5.12
CA GLU A 549 -8.92 -11.32 -4.77
C GLU A 549 -9.14 -12.13 -3.47
N VAL A 550 -9.68 -11.47 -2.43
CA VAL A 550 -9.88 -12.03 -1.07
C VAL A 550 -11.32 -12.31 -0.69
#